data_AF-A0A7V8X3W1-F1
#
_entry.id   AF-A0A7V8X3W1-F1
#
_cell.length_a   1.000
_cell.length_b   1.000
_cell.length_c   1.000
_cell.angle_alpha   90.00
_cell.angle_beta   90.00
_cell.angle_gamma   90.00
#
_symmetry.space_group_name_H-M   'P 1'
#
loop_
_entity.id
_entity.type
_entity.pdbx_description
1 polymer ?
#
loop_
_entity_poly.entity_id
_entity_poly.type
_entity_poly.pdbx_seq_one_letter_code
_entity_poly.pdbx_strand_id
1 'polypeptide(L)'
;MAGLLIHTVVFAAVNGLLIVVWALTKGSFEELPKVAGDLSDALATYDFWPIWVIVTWAAALAIHAGVWLADVVGGGPRRRRRRRRAHLEMAATGAVSRGLEAVIAGHGPGHRGTRPGPTSRPAGPARERVAVVFTDIAGSTDLAEQLGDEEWGSILGGHRRAVRDVIAEHGGTEVGTQGDGFLVRFA
;
A
#
# COMPACT_ATOMS: atom_id res chain seq x y z
N MET A 1 3.68 -21.00 -0.17
CA MET A 1 4.16 -22.40 -0.32
C MET A 1 4.46 -22.73 -1.78
N ALA A 2 3.52 -22.58 -2.73
CA ALA A 2 3.73 -22.96 -4.14
C ALA A 2 4.88 -22.23 -4.87
N GLY A 3 5.09 -20.94 -4.59
CA GLY A 3 6.15 -20.16 -5.24
C GLY A 3 7.58 -20.61 -4.91
N LEU A 4 7.83 -21.08 -3.69
CA LEU A 4 9.15 -21.57 -3.27
C LEU A 4 9.49 -22.89 -3.97
N LEU A 5 8.48 -23.77 -4.11
CA LEU A 5 8.63 -25.09 -4.72
C LEU A 5 9.04 -24.99 -6.19
N ILE A 6 8.48 -24.02 -6.93
CA ILE A 6 8.86 -23.74 -8.32
C ILE A 6 10.31 -23.26 -8.41
N HIS A 7 10.74 -22.33 -7.53
CA HIS A 7 12.10 -21.81 -7.56
C HIS A 7 13.15 -22.89 -7.24
N THR A 8 12.88 -23.76 -6.27
CA THR A 8 13.78 -24.86 -5.91
C THR A 8 13.89 -25.89 -7.03
N VAL A 9 12.76 -26.24 -7.69
CA VAL A 9 12.75 -27.18 -8.81
C VAL A 9 13.50 -26.61 -10.02
N VAL A 10 13.26 -25.35 -10.37
CA VAL A 10 13.96 -24.67 -11.47
C VAL A 10 15.46 -24.59 -11.18
N PHE A 11 15.84 -24.23 -9.95
CA PHE A 11 17.23 -24.16 -9.54
C PHE A 11 17.93 -25.53 -9.66
N ALA A 12 17.30 -26.62 -9.19
CA ALA A 12 17.87 -27.96 -9.29
C ALA A 12 18.02 -28.42 -10.75
N ALA A 13 17.00 -28.17 -11.60
CA ALA A 13 17.02 -28.55 -13.00
C ALA A 13 18.11 -27.81 -13.79
N VAL A 14 18.23 -26.49 -13.59
CA VAL A 14 19.24 -25.67 -14.25
C VAL A 14 20.64 -26.10 -13.83
N ASN A 15 20.91 -26.24 -12.53
CA ASN A 15 22.25 -26.63 -12.07
C ASN A 15 22.63 -28.05 -12.50
N GLY A 16 21.69 -29.00 -12.48
CA GLY A 16 21.90 -30.35 -13.01
C GLY A 16 22.28 -30.34 -14.48
N LEU A 17 21.58 -29.53 -15.30
CA LEU A 17 21.90 -29.38 -16.73
C LEU A 17 23.30 -28.78 -16.94
N LEU A 18 23.68 -27.76 -16.19
CA LEU A 18 25.01 -27.13 -16.30
C LEU A 18 26.14 -28.11 -15.95
N ILE A 19 25.93 -28.96 -14.93
CA ILE A 19 26.86 -30.03 -14.55
C ILE A 19 27.02 -31.04 -15.69
N VAL A 20 25.90 -31.48 -16.29
CA VAL A 20 25.92 -32.41 -17.44
C VAL A 20 26.64 -31.78 -18.63
N VAL A 21 26.37 -30.51 -18.96
CA VAL A 21 27.04 -29.81 -20.06
C VAL A 21 28.55 -29.72 -19.81
N TRP A 22 28.98 -29.39 -18.59
CA TRP A 22 30.40 -29.38 -18.25
C TRP A 22 31.04 -30.77 -18.38
N ALA A 23 30.39 -31.82 -17.86
CA ALA A 23 30.87 -33.20 -17.95
C ALA A 23 30.94 -33.73 -19.40
N LEU A 24 30.15 -33.17 -20.32
CA LEU A 24 30.18 -33.53 -21.74
C LEU A 24 31.20 -32.72 -22.55
N THR A 25 31.66 -31.57 -22.05
CA THR A 25 32.49 -30.63 -22.82
C THR A 25 33.93 -30.54 -22.34
N LYS A 26 34.18 -30.68 -21.04
CA LYS A 26 35.47 -30.34 -20.40
C LYS A 26 35.94 -31.36 -19.37
N GLY A 27 35.04 -31.94 -18.58
CA GLY A 27 35.38 -32.85 -17.48
C GLY A 27 34.76 -34.23 -17.60
N SER A 28 34.61 -34.94 -16.47
CA SER A 28 33.90 -36.22 -16.39
C SER A 28 33.05 -36.32 -15.11
N PHE A 29 32.02 -37.19 -15.12
CA PHE A 29 31.19 -37.45 -13.93
C PHE A 29 31.97 -38.08 -12.76
N GLU A 30 33.12 -38.72 -13.02
CA GLU A 30 33.97 -39.33 -12.00
C GLU A 30 34.75 -38.30 -11.17
N GLU A 31 34.85 -37.06 -11.68
CA GLU A 31 35.57 -35.96 -11.04
C GLU A 31 34.66 -35.13 -10.10
N LEU A 32 33.34 -35.24 -10.23
CA LEU A 32 32.36 -34.50 -9.44
C LEU A 32 32.52 -34.65 -7.91
N PRO A 33 32.79 -35.87 -7.36
CA PRO A 33 33.01 -36.01 -5.92
C PRO A 33 34.26 -35.27 -5.43
N LYS A 34 35.27 -35.09 -6.30
CA LYS A 34 36.52 -34.37 -5.97
C LYS A 34 36.29 -32.87 -5.97
N VAL A 35 35.55 -32.37 -6.98
CA VAL A 35 35.09 -30.98 -7.08
C VAL A 35 34.23 -30.56 -5.89
N ALA A 36 33.38 -31.47 -5.39
CA ALA A 36 32.54 -31.21 -4.22
C ALA A 36 33.31 -31.23 -2.88
N GLY A 37 34.46 -31.91 -2.83
CA GLY A 37 35.31 -32.02 -1.65
C GLY A 37 36.22 -30.83 -1.41
N ASP A 38 36.66 -30.17 -2.49
CA ASP A 38 37.50 -28.97 -2.41
C ASP A 38 37.10 -27.93 -3.48
N LEU A 39 36.42 -26.88 -3.02
CA LEU A 39 35.94 -25.78 -3.86
C LEU A 39 37.08 -24.95 -4.48
N SER A 40 38.28 -24.98 -3.89
CA SER A 40 39.44 -24.23 -4.41
C SER A 40 40.11 -24.94 -5.60
N ASP A 41 40.11 -26.28 -5.60
CA ASP A 41 40.62 -27.11 -6.70
C ASP A 41 39.65 -27.19 -7.90
N ALA A 42 38.35 -27.01 -7.66
CA ALA A 42 37.31 -27.04 -8.69
C ALA A 42 37.60 -26.10 -9.88
N LEU A 43 38.12 -24.91 -9.60
CA LEU A 43 38.45 -23.89 -10.61
C LEU A 43 39.88 -24.03 -11.13
N ALA A 44 40.82 -24.40 -10.26
CA ALA A 44 42.24 -24.43 -10.60
C ALA A 44 42.63 -25.68 -11.41
N THR A 45 41.94 -26.80 -11.21
CA THR A 45 42.31 -28.10 -11.80
C THR A 45 41.29 -28.62 -12.80
N TYR A 46 39.99 -28.33 -12.60
CA TYR A 46 38.91 -28.95 -13.36
C TYR A 46 38.16 -28.00 -14.30
N ASP A 47 38.57 -26.74 -14.41
CA ASP A 47 37.89 -25.71 -15.23
C ASP A 47 36.36 -25.70 -14.98
N PHE A 48 35.94 -25.93 -13.73
CA PHE A 48 34.53 -26.16 -13.38
C PHE A 48 33.73 -24.85 -13.34
N TRP A 49 33.48 -24.28 -14.51
CA TRP A 49 32.73 -23.03 -14.69
C TRP A 49 31.30 -23.03 -14.08
N PRO A 50 30.56 -24.16 -13.91
CA PRO A 50 29.24 -24.14 -13.28
C PRO A 50 29.24 -23.55 -11.86
N ILE A 51 30.39 -23.55 -11.16
CA ILE A 51 30.54 -22.94 -9.84
C ILE A 51 30.14 -21.47 -9.81
N TRP A 52 30.42 -20.70 -10.87
CA TRP A 52 30.09 -19.27 -10.93
C TRP A 52 28.59 -19.04 -10.94
N VAL A 53 27.83 -19.89 -11.63
CA VAL A 53 26.37 -19.82 -11.68
C VAL A 53 25.80 -20.22 -10.32
N ILE A 54 26.31 -21.30 -9.73
CA ILE A 54 25.89 -21.78 -8.40
C ILE A 54 26.11 -20.68 -7.35
N VAL A 55 27.30 -20.09 -7.29
CA VAL A 55 27.64 -19.04 -6.31
C VAL A 55 26.80 -17.79 -6.52
N THR A 56 26.65 -17.33 -7.76
CA THR A 56 25.85 -16.13 -8.07
C THR A 56 24.40 -16.30 -7.64
N TRP A 57 23.81 -17.45 -7.94
CA TRP A 57 22.44 -17.73 -7.54
C TRP A 57 22.30 -18.00 -6.05
N ALA A 58 23.26 -18.67 -5.41
CA ALA A 58 23.28 -18.88 -3.96
C ALA A 58 23.33 -17.54 -3.22
N ALA A 59 24.14 -16.58 -3.69
CA ALA A 59 24.19 -15.23 -3.15
C ALA A 59 22.84 -14.49 -3.33
N ALA A 60 22.23 -14.58 -4.52
CA ALA A 60 20.91 -13.98 -4.77
C ALA A 60 19.82 -14.57 -3.85
N LEU A 61 19.87 -15.88 -3.61
CA LEU A 61 18.92 -16.59 -2.74
C LEU A 61 19.17 -16.27 -1.27
N ALA A 62 20.43 -16.12 -0.84
CA ALA A 62 20.80 -15.64 0.50
C ALA A 62 20.33 -14.20 0.75
N ILE A 63 20.44 -13.32 -0.24
CA ILE A 63 19.90 -11.95 -0.16
C ILE A 63 18.37 -11.99 -0.01
N HIS A 64 17.67 -12.78 -0.83
CA HIS A 64 16.22 -12.92 -0.73
C HIS A 64 15.78 -13.53 0.60
N ALA A 65 16.49 -14.54 1.09
CA ALA A 65 16.25 -15.15 2.39
C ALA A 65 16.52 -14.15 3.53
N GLY A 66 17.57 -13.35 3.43
CA GLY A 66 17.88 -12.27 4.37
C GLY A 66 16.81 -11.17 4.39
N VAL A 67 16.28 -10.78 3.22
CA VAL A 67 15.16 -9.84 3.12
C VAL A 67 13.87 -10.44 3.70
N TRP A 68 13.57 -11.70 3.41
CA TRP A 68 12.42 -12.40 3.98
C TRP A 68 12.54 -12.56 5.50
N LEU A 69 13.73 -12.91 6.00
CA LEU A 69 14.02 -13.03 7.42
C LEU A 69 13.96 -11.66 8.11
N ALA A 70 14.47 -10.60 7.49
CA ALA A 70 14.33 -9.24 7.99
C ALA A 70 12.86 -8.77 8.02
N ASP A 71 12.03 -9.22 7.07
CA ASP A 71 10.57 -8.97 7.06
C ASP A 71 9.81 -9.78 8.12
N VAL A 72 10.31 -10.97 8.51
CA VAL A 72 9.67 -11.88 9.47
C VAL A 72 10.13 -11.65 10.91
N VAL A 73 11.42 -11.41 11.13
CA VAL A 73 12.04 -11.15 12.45
C VAL A 73 11.99 -9.65 12.78
N GLY A 74 12.24 -8.80 11.79
CA GLY A 74 11.99 -7.38 11.90
C GLY A 74 10.52 -7.12 11.65
N GLY A 75 9.69 -7.18 12.69
CA GLY A 75 8.33 -6.62 12.67
C GLY A 75 8.38 -5.10 12.43
N GLY A 76 8.70 -4.69 11.21
CA GLY A 76 9.06 -3.32 10.86
C GLY A 76 7.84 -2.47 10.53
N PRO A 77 7.54 -1.42 11.32
CA PRO A 77 6.45 -0.47 11.05
C PRO A 77 6.51 0.17 9.65
N ARG A 78 7.69 0.13 9.00
CA ARG A 78 8.00 0.79 7.73
C ARG A 78 7.30 0.20 6.50
N ARG A 79 7.08 -1.13 6.43
CA ARG A 79 6.46 -1.77 5.25
C ARG A 79 4.93 -1.68 5.29
N ARG A 80 4.34 -1.72 6.49
CA ARG A 80 2.92 -1.45 6.74
C ARG A 80 2.58 0.01 6.42
N ARG A 81 3.47 0.95 6.76
CA ARG A 81 3.32 2.40 6.47
C ARG A 81 3.25 2.73 4.98
N ARG A 82 4.02 2.05 4.11
CA ARG A 82 4.00 2.29 2.65
C ARG A 82 2.74 1.73 1.97
N ARG A 83 2.32 0.51 2.35
CA ARG A 83 1.06 -0.08 1.83
C ARG A 83 -0.16 0.65 2.37
N ARG A 84 -0.15 1.06 3.65
CA ARG A 84 -1.20 1.91 4.23
C ARG A 84 -1.22 3.30 3.62
N ARG A 85 -0.08 3.97 3.37
CA ARG A 85 -0.05 5.24 2.63
C ARG A 85 -0.71 5.15 1.26
N ALA A 86 -0.40 4.13 0.46
CA ALA A 86 -1.04 3.95 -0.83
C ALA A 86 -2.56 3.70 -0.68
N HIS A 87 -2.97 2.89 0.31
CA HIS A 87 -4.39 2.67 0.62
C HIS A 87 -5.09 3.94 1.14
N LEU A 88 -4.38 4.78 1.90
CA LEU A 88 -4.87 6.05 2.44
C LEU A 88 -4.94 7.13 1.36
N GLU A 89 -4.01 7.19 0.41
CA GLU A 89 -4.07 8.09 -0.75
C GLU A 89 -5.24 7.71 -1.66
N MET A 90 -5.44 6.42 -1.93
CA MET A 90 -6.62 5.94 -2.67
C MET A 90 -7.92 6.15 -1.90
N ALA A 91 -7.93 5.92 -0.59
CA ALA A 91 -9.11 6.14 0.26
C ALA A 91 -9.42 7.63 0.42
N ALA A 92 -8.42 8.51 0.52
CA ALA A 92 -8.59 9.96 0.58
C ALA A 92 -9.11 10.49 -0.75
N THR A 93 -8.58 10.03 -1.89
CA THR A 93 -9.11 10.40 -3.21
C THR A 93 -10.56 9.96 -3.36
N GLY A 94 -10.89 8.72 -2.96
CA GLY A 94 -12.26 8.22 -2.96
C GLY A 94 -13.19 8.91 -1.95
N ALA A 95 -12.68 9.33 -0.79
CA ALA A 95 -13.43 10.07 0.22
C ALA A 95 -13.71 11.50 -0.23
N VAL A 96 -12.74 12.16 -0.88
CA VAL A 96 -12.91 13.48 -1.50
C VAL A 96 -13.93 13.40 -2.63
N SER A 97 -13.87 12.39 -3.50
CA SER A 97 -14.86 12.20 -4.56
C SER A 97 -16.27 11.93 -4.01
N ARG A 98 -16.44 10.97 -3.08
CA ARG A 98 -17.74 10.70 -2.45
C ARG A 98 -18.28 11.91 -1.68
N GLY A 99 -17.38 12.64 -1.04
CA GLY A 99 -17.68 13.85 -0.33
C GLY A 99 -18.18 14.98 -1.23
N LEU A 100 -17.51 15.18 -2.38
CA LEU A 100 -17.92 16.12 -3.40
C LEU A 100 -19.28 15.71 -4.01
N GLU A 101 -19.49 14.43 -4.28
CA GLU A 101 -20.79 13.91 -4.73
C GLU A 101 -21.88 14.17 -3.69
N ALA A 102 -21.61 13.98 -2.40
CA ALA A 102 -22.57 14.26 -1.34
C ALA A 102 -22.86 15.77 -1.19
N VAL A 103 -21.87 16.64 -1.37
CA VAL A 103 -22.05 18.10 -1.42
C VAL A 103 -22.93 18.51 -2.60
N ILE A 104 -22.70 17.90 -3.77
CA ILE A 104 -23.50 18.14 -4.99
C ILE A 104 -24.91 17.55 -4.86
N ALA A 105 -25.07 16.39 -4.22
CA ALA A 105 -26.36 15.74 -4.02
C ALA A 105 -27.22 16.45 -2.96
N GLY A 106 -26.59 17.06 -1.94
CA GLY A 106 -27.25 17.93 -0.94
C GLY A 106 -27.79 19.24 -1.52
N HIS A 107 -27.72 19.41 -2.84
CA HIS A 107 -28.23 20.51 -3.63
C HIS A 107 -29.58 20.15 -4.26
N GLY A 108 -30.55 19.75 -3.43
CA GLY A 108 -31.92 19.54 -3.91
C GLY A 108 -32.50 20.82 -4.53
N PRO A 109 -33.33 20.72 -5.59
CA PRO A 109 -33.87 21.89 -6.29
C PRO A 109 -34.62 22.78 -5.29
N GLY A 110 -34.19 24.04 -5.18
CA GLY A 110 -34.74 25.00 -4.24
C GLY A 110 -36.27 25.05 -4.34
N HIS A 111 -36.94 24.56 -3.31
CA HIS A 111 -38.38 24.73 -3.13
C HIS A 111 -38.64 26.20 -2.74
N ARG A 112 -38.66 27.08 -3.73
CA ARG A 112 -39.30 28.39 -3.60
C ARG A 112 -40.69 28.26 -4.21
N GLY A 113 -41.69 28.09 -3.34
CA GLY A 113 -43.08 28.07 -3.74
C GLY A 113 -43.47 29.40 -4.38
N THR A 114 -43.75 29.38 -5.68
CA THR A 114 -44.51 30.44 -6.35
C THR A 114 -45.30 29.84 -7.50
N ARG A 115 -46.61 30.07 -7.43
CA ARG A 115 -47.67 29.84 -8.42
C ARG A 115 -47.19 30.17 -9.85
N PRO A 116 -47.46 29.34 -10.89
CA PRO A 116 -46.97 29.62 -12.23
C PRO A 116 -47.83 30.71 -12.91
N GLY A 117 -47.23 31.86 -13.19
CA GLY A 117 -47.72 32.81 -14.21
C GLY A 117 -47.09 32.47 -15.57
N PRO A 118 -47.79 32.70 -16.69
CA PRO A 118 -47.30 32.29 -18.00
C PRO A 118 -46.22 33.27 -18.48
N THR A 119 -45.12 32.71 -19.00
CA THR A 119 -43.94 33.35 -19.62
C THR A 119 -42.75 33.64 -18.70
N SER A 120 -42.07 32.58 -18.25
CA SER A 120 -40.64 32.68 -17.94
C SER A 120 -39.87 31.56 -18.64
N ARG A 121 -38.99 31.96 -19.58
CA ARG A 121 -37.94 31.12 -20.17
C ARG A 121 -37.28 30.27 -19.06
N PRO A 122 -37.01 28.96 -19.27
CA PRO A 122 -36.42 28.15 -18.22
C PRO A 122 -35.12 28.82 -17.76
N ALA A 123 -35.09 29.25 -16.50
CA ALA A 123 -33.87 29.68 -15.87
C ALA A 123 -32.92 28.48 -15.94
N GLY A 124 -31.75 28.65 -16.55
CA GLY A 124 -30.70 27.63 -16.50
C GLY A 124 -30.42 27.24 -15.04
N PRO A 125 -29.80 26.07 -14.79
CA PRO A 125 -29.63 25.56 -13.44
C PRO A 125 -29.02 26.65 -12.54
N ALA A 126 -29.70 26.93 -11.42
CA ALA A 126 -29.22 27.88 -10.43
C ALA A 126 -27.85 27.39 -9.94
N ARG A 127 -26.80 28.16 -10.22
CA ARG A 127 -25.44 27.88 -9.76
C ARG A 127 -25.30 28.48 -8.36
N GLU A 128 -25.21 27.64 -7.35
CA GLU A 128 -24.82 28.07 -6.00
C GLU A 128 -23.29 27.99 -5.86
N ARG A 129 -22.73 28.87 -5.04
CA ARG A 129 -21.33 28.79 -4.61
C ARG A 129 -21.32 28.20 -3.22
N VAL A 130 -20.54 27.15 -3.03
CA VAL A 130 -20.35 26.51 -1.73
C VAL A 130 -18.87 26.51 -1.39
N ALA A 131 -18.55 26.67 -0.11
CA ALA A 131 -17.20 26.44 0.40
C ALA A 131 -17.17 25.04 1.04
N VAL A 132 -16.13 24.28 0.75
CA VAL A 132 -15.95 22.91 1.25
C VAL A 132 -14.64 22.83 2.01
N VAL A 133 -14.67 22.26 3.21
CA VAL A 133 -13.49 22.11 4.08
C VAL A 133 -13.28 20.63 4.38
N PHE A 134 -12.03 20.18 4.24
CA PHE A 134 -11.57 18.88 4.71
C PHE A 134 -10.55 19.09 5.83
N THR A 135 -10.68 18.35 6.92
CA THR A 135 -9.73 18.35 8.04
C THR A 135 -9.45 16.93 8.49
N ASP A 136 -8.25 16.68 9.00
CA ASP A 136 -7.79 15.38 9.50
C ASP A 136 -6.69 15.58 10.57
N ILE A 137 -6.48 14.64 11.50
CA ILE A 137 -5.42 14.76 12.50
C ILE A 137 -4.10 14.27 11.90
N ALA A 138 -3.12 15.17 11.85
CA ALA A 138 -1.79 14.83 11.36
C ALA A 138 -1.14 13.72 12.20
N GLY A 139 -0.76 12.62 11.55
CA GLY A 139 -0.09 11.50 12.23
C GLY A 139 -0.99 10.66 13.13
N SER A 140 -2.32 10.73 12.97
CA SER A 140 -3.31 10.04 13.82
C SER A 140 -3.10 8.53 13.93
N THR A 141 -2.60 7.88 12.88
CA THR A 141 -2.29 6.44 12.92
C THR A 141 -1.14 6.13 13.89
N ASP A 142 -0.05 6.91 13.83
CA ASP A 142 1.10 6.71 14.70
C ASP A 142 0.73 7.05 16.15
N LEU A 143 -0.17 8.02 16.35
CA LEU A 143 -0.70 8.42 17.66
C LEU A 143 -1.65 7.37 18.26
N ALA A 144 -2.56 6.82 17.45
CA ALA A 144 -3.47 5.75 17.87
C ALA A 144 -2.70 4.47 18.28
N GLU A 145 -1.64 4.11 17.56
CA GLU A 145 -0.79 2.97 17.90
C GLU A 145 -0.02 3.18 19.22
N GLN A 146 0.34 4.42 19.57
CA GLN A 146 1.05 4.74 20.81
C GLN A 146 0.13 4.77 22.04
N LEU A 147 -1.09 5.28 21.88
CA LEU A 147 -2.04 5.48 22.99
C LEU A 147 -2.95 4.27 23.24
N GLY A 148 -3.10 3.39 22.25
CA GLY A 148 -4.05 2.28 22.32
C GLY A 148 -5.51 2.73 22.18
N ASP A 149 -6.41 1.77 22.02
CA ASP A 149 -7.77 2.00 21.53
C ASP A 149 -8.65 2.84 22.48
N GLU A 150 -8.55 2.63 23.80
CA GLU A 150 -9.38 3.35 24.79
C GLU A 150 -9.01 4.85 24.87
N GLU A 151 -7.73 5.15 25.03
CA GLU A 151 -7.25 6.53 25.16
C GLU A 151 -7.39 7.28 23.84
N TRP A 152 -7.06 6.63 22.71
CA TRP A 152 -7.32 7.20 21.38
C TRP A 152 -8.81 7.46 21.15
N GLY A 153 -9.69 6.54 21.56
CA GLY A 153 -11.14 6.72 21.46
C GLY A 153 -11.67 7.94 22.22
N SER A 154 -11.13 8.19 23.43
CA SER A 154 -11.46 9.37 24.23
C SER A 154 -11.05 10.68 23.55
N ILE A 155 -9.80 10.75 23.08
CA ILE A 155 -9.26 11.92 22.36
C ILE A 155 -10.04 12.18 21.07
N LEU A 156 -10.29 11.12 20.29
CA LEU A 156 -11.03 11.22 19.04
C LEU A 156 -12.47 11.68 19.30
N GLY A 157 -13.10 11.21 20.37
CA GLY A 157 -14.40 11.69 20.81
C GLY A 157 -14.39 13.19 21.17
N GLY A 158 -13.36 13.65 21.87
CA GLY A 158 -13.14 15.07 22.18
C GLY A 158 -12.95 15.92 20.93
N HIS A 159 -12.08 15.49 20.01
CA HIS A 159 -11.84 16.16 18.74
C HIS A 159 -13.12 16.30 17.92
N ARG A 160 -13.92 15.22 17.81
CA ARG A 160 -15.18 15.25 17.05
C ARG A 160 -16.19 16.24 17.63
N ARG A 161 -16.28 16.36 18.96
CA ARG A 161 -17.14 17.35 19.61
C ARG A 161 -16.67 18.76 19.27
N ALA A 162 -15.40 19.06 19.50
CA ALA A 162 -14.82 20.37 19.24
C ALA A 162 -15.02 20.82 17.78
N VAL A 163 -14.79 19.92 16.81
CA VAL A 163 -15.00 20.24 15.39
C VAL A 163 -16.48 20.52 15.10
N ARG A 164 -17.41 19.72 15.63
CA ARG A 164 -18.85 19.93 15.43
C ARG A 164 -19.35 21.23 16.05
N ASP A 165 -18.83 21.60 17.22
CA ASP A 165 -19.18 22.86 17.87
C ASP A 165 -18.78 24.06 16.98
N VAL A 166 -17.56 24.04 16.43
CA VAL A 166 -17.09 25.08 15.50
C VAL A 166 -17.89 25.11 14.20
N ILE A 167 -18.22 23.94 13.64
CA ILE A 167 -19.07 23.85 12.44
C ILE A 167 -20.42 24.51 12.69
N ALA A 168 -21.07 24.17 13.80
CA ALA A 168 -22.38 24.70 14.17
C ALA A 168 -22.33 26.22 14.42
N GLU A 169 -21.30 26.70 15.12
CA GLU A 169 -21.08 28.13 15.39
C GLU A 169 -20.99 28.96 14.09
N HIS A 170 -20.36 28.40 13.05
CA HIS A 170 -20.14 29.09 11.78
C HIS A 170 -21.20 28.76 10.70
N GLY A 171 -22.29 28.08 11.06
CA GLY A 171 -23.37 27.74 10.13
C GLY A 171 -22.99 26.71 9.06
N GLY A 172 -21.97 25.89 9.31
CA GLY A 172 -21.56 24.80 8.43
C GLY A 172 -22.45 23.56 8.57
N THR A 173 -22.37 22.67 7.59
CA THR A 173 -23.02 21.36 7.62
C THR A 173 -21.98 20.26 7.48
N GLU A 174 -21.92 19.33 8.45
CA GLU A 174 -21.13 18.10 8.34
C GLU A 174 -21.74 17.24 7.22
N VAL A 175 -20.95 16.98 6.17
CA VAL A 175 -21.34 16.10 5.06
C VAL A 175 -21.03 14.64 5.44
N GLY A 176 -19.94 14.42 6.16
CA GLY A 176 -19.57 13.12 6.69
C GLY A 176 -18.21 13.11 7.38
N THR A 177 -17.89 11.96 7.99
CA THR A 177 -16.63 11.69 8.67
C THR A 177 -16.02 10.37 8.21
N GLN A 178 -14.69 10.29 8.18
CA GLN A 178 -13.96 9.05 7.91
C GLN A 178 -12.73 8.97 8.83
N GLY A 179 -12.78 8.08 9.82
CA GLY A 179 -11.75 8.02 10.86
C GLY A 179 -11.78 9.29 11.73
N ASP A 180 -10.67 10.01 11.74
CA ASP A 180 -10.47 11.33 12.34
C ASP A 180 -10.78 12.49 11.41
N GLY A 181 -10.98 12.22 10.11
CA GLY A 181 -11.26 13.23 9.12
C GLY A 181 -12.72 13.68 9.08
N PHE A 182 -12.92 14.97 8.77
CA PHE A 182 -14.22 15.60 8.53
C PHE A 182 -14.31 16.21 7.14
N LEU A 183 -15.52 16.18 6.58
CA LEU A 183 -15.92 16.97 5.43
C LEU A 183 -17.08 17.90 5.81
N VAL A 184 -16.90 19.18 5.54
CA VAL A 184 -17.84 20.25 5.90
C VAL A 184 -18.18 21.08 4.68
N ARG A 185 -19.44 21.50 4.57
CA ARG A 185 -19.95 22.44 3.58
C ARG A 185 -20.43 23.73 4.26
N PHE A 186 -20.18 24.86 3.62
CA PHE A 186 -20.75 26.17 3.93
C PHE A 186 -21.41 26.73 2.65
N ALA A 187 -22.52 27.45 2.79
CA ALA A 187 -23.32 28.02 1.71
C ALA A 187 -23.43 29.55 1.84
#